data_AF-A0A960XM94-F1
#
_entry.id   AF-A0A960XM94-F1
#
_cell.length_a   1.000
_cell.length_b   1.000
_cell.length_c   1.000
_cell.angle_alpha   90.00
_cell.angle_beta   90.00
_cell.angle_gamma   90.00
#
_symmetry.space_group_name_H-M   'P 1'
#
loop_
_entity.id
_entity.type
_entity.pdbx_description
1 polymer ?
#
loop_
_entity_poly.entity_id
_entity_poly.type
_entity_poly.pdbx_seq_one_letter_code
_entity_poly.pdbx_strand_id
1 'polypeptide(L)'
;TQNLNQLGGLLRWMPLTGLTALVAAMSISGVPGFNGFLSKWTLYVGAIQGTPAGRLLPVCAVIGILISAVTLASFMKFFGVSFLGQTSRTVTSAAQEGKRLEVDGLMQAPQLVLAAACVLFGLVPGLAFGLVARALLASQAGYAGVLADALGGAGKVPGMPAALGGSAVFLPLAMLAVLLLLAGLAALLTRSGGASRRRATPWLTGYQTAAEPTRYTAHGLYAEFKRRFRWLGGTPGSPVAKDSEPPKTT
;
A
#
# COMPACT_ATOMS: atom_id res chain seq x y z
N THR A 1 12.74 -11.76 -14.13
CA THR A 1 13.72 -11.38 -13.07
C THR A 1 12.97 -11.02 -11.81
N GLN A 2 13.51 -11.35 -10.63
CA GLN A 2 12.96 -10.94 -9.32
C GLN A 2 13.69 -9.73 -8.72
N ASN A 3 14.71 -9.21 -9.41
CA ASN A 3 15.51 -8.11 -8.91
C ASN A 3 14.81 -6.76 -9.12
N LEU A 4 14.48 -6.08 -8.01
CA LEU A 4 13.78 -4.79 -8.02
C LEU A 4 14.55 -3.67 -8.72
N ASN A 5 15.88 -3.78 -8.85
CA ASN A 5 16.67 -2.80 -9.59
C ASN A 5 16.42 -2.88 -11.11
N GLN A 6 16.10 -4.06 -11.62
CA GLN A 6 15.87 -4.31 -13.05
C GLN A 6 14.43 -4.07 -13.48
N LEU A 7 13.49 -3.97 -12.53
CA LEU A 7 12.06 -3.68 -12.78
C LEU A 7 11.81 -2.19 -12.69
N GLY A 8 11.04 -1.60 -13.62
CA GLY A 8 10.63 -0.19 -13.55
C GLY A 8 9.68 0.23 -14.65
N GLY A 9 8.76 1.16 -14.35
CA GLY A 9 7.78 1.68 -15.30
C GLY A 9 6.80 0.63 -15.84
N LEU A 10 6.53 -0.44 -15.08
CA LEU A 10 5.61 -1.52 -15.51
C LEU A 10 4.16 -1.04 -15.65
N LEU A 11 3.73 0.02 -14.95
CA LEU A 11 2.32 0.46 -14.95
C LEU A 11 1.81 0.84 -16.36
N ARG A 12 2.71 1.28 -17.26
CA ARG A 12 2.36 1.62 -18.64
C ARG A 12 2.05 0.38 -19.48
N TRP A 13 2.66 -0.75 -19.15
CA TRP A 13 2.59 -2.00 -19.90
C TRP A 13 1.65 -3.03 -19.26
N MET A 14 1.45 -2.93 -17.94
CA MET A 14 0.59 -3.79 -17.14
C MET A 14 -0.33 -2.97 -16.22
N PRO A 15 -1.24 -2.14 -16.78
CA PRO A 15 -2.11 -1.29 -15.98
C PRO A 15 -3.03 -2.07 -15.03
N LEU A 16 -3.59 -3.22 -15.44
CA LEU A 16 -4.52 -3.97 -14.61
C LEU A 16 -3.81 -4.59 -13.40
N THR A 17 -2.70 -5.31 -13.65
CA THR A 17 -1.88 -5.88 -12.58
C THR A 17 -1.25 -4.81 -11.69
N GLY A 18 -0.88 -3.66 -12.27
CA GLY A 18 -0.39 -2.52 -11.51
C GLY A 18 -1.44 -1.95 -10.56
N LEU A 19 -2.70 -1.82 -11.01
CA LEU A 19 -3.80 -1.35 -10.16
C LEU A 19 -4.13 -2.35 -9.04
N THR A 20 -4.21 -3.64 -9.33
CA THR A 20 -4.46 -4.66 -8.30
C THR A 20 -3.31 -4.74 -7.29
N ALA A 21 -2.06 -4.62 -7.75
CA ALA A 21 -0.89 -4.56 -6.88
C ALA A 21 -0.89 -3.30 -5.99
N LEU A 22 -1.34 -2.16 -6.52
CA LEU A 22 -1.52 -0.93 -5.75
C LEU A 22 -2.56 -1.12 -4.64
N VAL A 23 -3.74 -1.65 -4.99
CA VAL A 23 -4.80 -1.95 -4.01
C VAL A 23 -4.29 -2.89 -2.92
N ALA A 24 -3.59 -3.95 -3.29
CA ALA A 24 -3.01 -4.89 -2.33
C ALA A 24 -1.98 -4.20 -1.41
N ALA A 25 -1.08 -3.39 -1.97
CA ALA A 25 -0.08 -2.64 -1.20
C ALA A 25 -0.71 -1.65 -0.22
N MET A 26 -1.75 -0.93 -0.64
CA MET A 26 -2.52 -0.02 0.23
C MET A 26 -3.27 -0.78 1.33
N SER A 27 -3.82 -1.95 1.00
CA SER A 27 -4.50 -2.83 1.95
C SER A 27 -3.56 -3.31 3.06
N ILE A 28 -2.37 -3.84 2.70
CA ILE A 28 -1.38 -4.34 3.68
C ILE A 28 -0.82 -3.20 4.53
N SER A 29 -0.56 -2.05 3.91
CA SER A 29 -0.08 -0.87 4.62
C SER A 29 -1.11 -0.33 5.61
N GLY A 30 -2.40 -0.63 5.40
CA GLY A 30 -3.49 -0.19 6.25
C GLY A 30 -3.86 1.26 5.98
N VAL A 31 -3.94 1.64 4.71
CA VAL A 31 -4.41 2.98 4.31
C VAL A 31 -5.92 3.09 4.55
N PRO A 32 -6.42 4.24 5.04
CA PRO A 32 -7.85 4.46 5.21
C PRO A 32 -8.67 4.10 3.95
N GLY A 33 -9.77 3.36 4.14
CA GLY A 33 -10.64 2.89 3.05
C GLY A 33 -10.36 1.47 2.58
N PHE A 34 -9.30 0.81 3.06
CA PHE A 34 -9.02 -0.61 2.80
C PHE A 34 -9.20 -1.47 4.04
N ASN A 35 -9.40 -2.78 3.84
CA ASN A 35 -9.64 -3.73 4.92
C ASN A 35 -8.55 -3.73 6.01
N GLY A 36 -7.28 -3.55 5.64
CA GLY A 36 -6.16 -3.67 6.59
C GLY A 36 -6.07 -2.50 7.55
N PHE A 37 -6.67 -1.34 7.24
CA PHE A 37 -6.81 -0.25 8.20
C PHE A 37 -7.74 -0.68 9.33
N LEU A 38 -8.89 -1.27 9.01
CA LEU A 38 -9.88 -1.70 10.00
C LEU A 38 -9.29 -2.73 10.95
N SER A 39 -8.57 -3.74 10.43
CA SER A 39 -7.94 -4.76 11.26
C SER A 39 -6.91 -4.19 12.24
N LYS A 40 -6.04 -3.29 11.75
CA LYS A 40 -5.04 -2.62 12.59
C LYS A 40 -5.70 -1.68 13.60
N TRP A 41 -6.71 -0.93 13.17
CA TRP A 41 -7.47 -0.03 14.01
C TRP A 41 -8.16 -0.78 15.16
N THR A 42 -8.86 -1.87 14.86
CA THR A 42 -9.48 -2.70 15.92
C THR A 42 -8.46 -3.28 16.88
N LEU A 43 -7.27 -3.64 16.39
CA LEU A 43 -6.18 -4.12 17.25
C LEU A 43 -5.68 -3.01 18.17
N TYR A 44 -5.47 -1.80 17.66
CA TYR A 44 -5.01 -0.66 18.47
C TYR A 44 -6.07 -0.24 19.48
N VAL A 45 -7.33 -0.15 19.08
CA VAL A 45 -8.37 0.23 20.04
C VAL A 45 -8.57 -0.86 21.09
N GLY A 46 -8.56 -2.15 20.72
CA GLY A 46 -8.59 -3.25 21.68
C GLY A 46 -7.39 -3.27 22.62
N ALA A 47 -6.20 -2.87 22.16
CA ALA A 47 -5.01 -2.77 22.99
C ALA A 47 -5.04 -1.56 23.95
N ILE A 48 -5.69 -0.46 23.57
CA ILE A 48 -5.79 0.76 24.38
C ILE A 48 -6.97 0.70 25.37
N GLN A 49 -8.13 0.22 24.92
CA GLN A 49 -9.34 0.07 25.74
C GLN A 49 -9.39 -1.26 26.51
N GLY A 50 -8.37 -2.11 26.35
CA GLY A 50 -8.25 -3.38 27.03
C GLY A 50 -8.09 -3.26 28.56
N THR A 51 -8.23 -4.39 29.25
CA THR A 51 -8.25 -4.49 30.71
C THR A 51 -7.06 -3.81 31.40
N PRO A 52 -7.26 -3.14 32.57
CA PRO A 52 -6.21 -2.46 33.33
C PRO A 52 -5.02 -3.34 33.75
N ALA A 53 -5.19 -4.67 33.78
CA ALA A 53 -4.11 -5.62 34.07
C ALA A 53 -3.04 -5.68 32.95
N GLY A 54 -3.38 -5.27 31.72
CA GLY A 54 -2.50 -5.27 30.56
C GLY A 54 -1.74 -3.95 30.36
N ARG A 55 -1.02 -3.45 31.38
CA ARG A 55 -0.29 -2.16 31.30
C ARG A 55 0.70 -2.05 30.12
N LEU A 56 1.14 -3.18 29.56
CA LEU A 56 2.03 -3.23 28.40
C LEU A 56 1.31 -3.10 27.04
N LEU A 57 -0.01 -3.35 26.97
CA LEU A 57 -0.78 -3.35 25.73
C LEU A 57 -0.77 -1.99 25.00
N PRO A 58 -0.86 -0.82 25.67
CA PRO A 58 -0.73 0.46 24.99
C PRO A 58 0.66 0.68 24.37
N VAL A 59 1.72 0.20 25.03
CA VAL A 59 3.09 0.26 24.49
C VAL A 59 3.20 -0.60 23.23
N CYS A 60 2.62 -1.81 23.25
CA CYS A 60 2.51 -2.65 22.06
C CYS A 60 1.73 -1.97 20.93
N ALA A 61 0.67 -1.22 21.24
CA ALA A 61 -0.07 -0.45 20.23
C ALA A 61 0.80 0.63 19.58
N VAL A 62 1.58 1.39 20.36
CA VAL A 62 2.53 2.39 19.83
C VAL A 62 3.57 1.75 18.92
N ILE A 63 4.17 0.63 19.35
CA ILE A 63 5.11 -0.13 18.52
C ILE A 63 4.42 -0.61 17.23
N GLY A 64 3.19 -1.11 17.35
CA GLY A 64 2.39 -1.55 16.21
C GLY A 64 2.11 -0.43 15.21
N ILE A 65 1.88 0.81 15.67
CA ILE A 65 1.69 1.98 14.80
C ILE A 65 3.00 2.29 14.05
N LEU A 66 4.15 2.24 14.72
CA LEU A 66 5.46 2.43 14.08
C LEU A 66 5.73 1.34 13.02
N ILE A 67 5.42 0.08 13.32
CA ILE A 67 5.54 -1.03 12.35
C ILE A 67 4.65 -0.78 11.14
N SER A 68 3.43 -0.28 11.34
CA SER A 68 2.53 0.07 10.24
C SER A 68 3.09 1.18 9.35
N ALA A 69 3.75 2.20 9.92
CA ALA A 69 4.41 3.25 9.15
C ALA A 69 5.61 2.70 8.34
N VAL A 70 6.43 1.83 8.93
CA VAL A 70 7.54 1.16 8.22
C VAL A 70 7.00 0.26 7.10
N THR A 71 5.89 -0.44 7.34
CA THR A 71 5.20 -1.26 6.33
C THR A 71 4.76 -0.39 5.16
N LEU A 72 4.13 0.76 5.43
CA LEU A 72 3.74 1.70 4.37
C LEU A 72 4.95 2.17 3.55
N ALA A 73 6.06 2.51 4.21
CA ALA A 73 7.28 2.92 3.52
C ALA A 73 7.86 1.81 2.63
N SER A 74 7.91 0.57 3.12
CA SER A 74 8.43 -0.56 2.34
C SER A 74 7.58 -0.88 1.11
N PHE A 75 6.25 -0.85 1.24
CA PHE A 75 5.33 -1.07 0.13
C PHE A 75 5.29 0.10 -0.86
N MET A 76 5.43 1.34 -0.37
CA MET A 76 5.58 2.52 -1.24
C MET A 76 6.85 2.40 -2.10
N LYS A 77 7.96 1.95 -1.51
CA LYS A 77 9.19 1.66 -2.26
C LYS A 77 8.99 0.55 -3.29
N PHE A 78 8.37 -0.56 -2.90
CA PHE A 78 8.10 -1.68 -3.79
C PHE A 78 7.30 -1.23 -5.01
N PHE A 79 6.18 -0.53 -4.78
CA PHE A 79 5.30 -0.07 -5.84
C PHE A 79 5.96 1.03 -6.70
N GLY A 80 6.59 2.01 -6.05
CA GLY A 80 7.23 3.15 -6.72
C GLY A 80 8.38 2.75 -7.64
N VAL A 81 9.22 1.79 -7.22
CA VAL A 81 10.38 1.36 -8.03
C VAL A 81 9.97 0.39 -9.14
N SER A 82 9.01 -0.50 -8.90
CA SER A 82 8.62 -1.53 -9.86
C SER A 82 7.66 -0.99 -10.93
N PHE A 83 6.59 -0.30 -10.52
CA PHE A 83 5.50 0.09 -11.41
C PHE A 83 5.63 1.52 -11.92
N LEU A 84 6.18 2.42 -11.10
CA LEU A 84 6.35 3.83 -11.42
C LEU A 84 7.75 4.14 -11.99
N GLY A 85 7.95 5.41 -12.37
CA GLY A 85 9.22 5.92 -12.88
C GLY A 85 9.49 5.60 -14.35
N GLN A 86 10.74 5.76 -14.77
CA GLN A 86 11.18 5.45 -16.12
C GLN A 86 11.16 3.94 -16.38
N THR A 87 10.73 3.56 -17.59
CA THR A 87 10.70 2.17 -18.01
C THR A 87 12.11 1.59 -18.05
N SER A 88 12.31 0.46 -17.37
CA SER A 88 13.61 -0.23 -17.36
C SER A 88 13.97 -0.80 -18.73
N ARG A 89 15.27 -0.97 -19.00
CA ARG A 89 15.75 -1.64 -20.22
C ARG A 89 15.17 -3.05 -20.36
N THR A 90 15.09 -3.80 -19.26
CA THR A 90 14.51 -5.15 -19.23
C THR A 90 13.02 -5.18 -19.62
N VAL A 91 12.26 -4.15 -19.25
CA VAL A 91 10.84 -4.05 -19.62
C VAL A 91 10.69 -3.62 -21.08
N THR A 92 11.56 -2.71 -21.53
CA THR A 92 11.59 -2.24 -22.92
C THR A 92 11.96 -3.35 -23.88
N SER A 93 12.98 -4.17 -23.56
CA SER A 93 13.37 -5.31 -24.38
C SER A 93 12.26 -6.36 -24.44
N ALA A 94 11.63 -6.67 -23.31
CA ALA A 94 10.51 -7.60 -23.27
C ALA A 94 9.28 -7.12 -24.07
N ALA A 95 9.03 -5.81 -24.09
CA ALA A 95 7.99 -5.21 -24.93
C ALA A 95 8.34 -5.28 -26.43
N GLN A 96 9.61 -5.06 -26.79
CA GLN A 96 10.10 -5.15 -28.17
C GLN A 96 10.10 -6.58 -28.72
N GLU A 97 10.22 -7.59 -27.86
CA GLU A 97 10.07 -9.01 -28.20
C GLU A 97 8.62 -9.39 -28.57
N GLY A 98 7.68 -8.44 -28.62
CA GLY A 98 6.29 -8.68 -29.02
C GLY A 98 5.47 -9.45 -27.97
N LYS A 99 6.02 -9.69 -26.78
CA LYS A 99 5.31 -10.36 -25.69
C LYS A 99 4.29 -9.38 -25.09
N ARG A 100 3.03 -9.82 -25.00
CA ARG A 100 2.08 -9.17 -24.09
C ARG A 100 2.65 -9.29 -22.69
N LEU A 101 2.99 -8.14 -22.10
CA LEU A 101 3.47 -8.05 -20.73
C LEU A 101 2.32 -8.24 -19.74
N GLU A 102 1.09 -7.88 -20.13
CA GLU A 102 -0.10 -8.13 -19.31
C GLU A 102 -0.30 -9.61 -19.05
N VAL A 103 -0.79 -9.88 -17.85
CA VAL A 103 -1.05 -11.24 -17.36
C VAL A 103 -2.29 -11.81 -18.05
N ASP A 104 -2.30 -13.13 -18.28
CA ASP A 104 -3.46 -13.81 -18.85
C ASP A 104 -4.72 -13.70 -17.96
N GLY A 105 -5.90 -13.70 -18.58
CA GLY A 105 -7.17 -13.40 -17.92
C GLY A 105 -7.49 -14.34 -16.75
N LEU A 106 -7.06 -15.61 -16.84
CA LEU A 106 -7.23 -16.61 -15.79
C LEU A 106 -6.48 -16.27 -14.49
N MET A 107 -5.34 -15.59 -14.60
CA MET A 107 -4.57 -15.14 -13.43
C MET A 107 -5.00 -13.74 -12.97
N GLN A 108 -5.55 -12.91 -13.86
CA GLN A 108 -6.09 -11.59 -13.51
C GLN A 108 -7.40 -11.70 -12.71
N ALA A 109 -8.24 -12.69 -13.00
CA ALA A 109 -9.52 -12.91 -12.32
C ALA A 109 -9.37 -12.97 -10.78
N PRO A 110 -8.53 -13.85 -10.19
CA PRO A 110 -8.37 -13.89 -8.73
C PRO A 110 -7.76 -12.60 -8.17
N GLN A 111 -6.86 -11.94 -8.89
CA GLN A 111 -6.26 -10.66 -8.45
C GLN A 111 -7.32 -9.56 -8.33
N LEU A 112 -8.20 -9.44 -9.33
CA LEU A 112 -9.28 -8.47 -9.34
C LEU A 112 -10.33 -8.78 -8.27
N VAL A 113 -10.70 -10.05 -8.09
CA VAL A 113 -11.66 -10.46 -7.06
C VAL A 113 -11.13 -10.14 -5.66
N LEU A 114 -9.86 -10.47 -5.36
CA LEU A 114 -9.26 -10.14 -4.06
C LEU A 114 -9.12 -8.63 -3.86
N ALA A 115 -8.71 -7.89 -4.90
CA ALA A 115 -8.62 -6.44 -4.82
C ALA A 115 -9.98 -5.79 -4.54
N ALA A 116 -11.03 -6.24 -5.23
CA ALA A 116 -12.40 -5.79 -5.01
C ALA A 116 -12.88 -6.13 -3.59
N ALA A 117 -12.61 -7.33 -3.09
CA ALA A 117 -12.93 -7.72 -1.71
C ALA A 117 -12.22 -6.84 -0.68
N CYS A 118 -10.94 -6.49 -0.90
CA CYS A 118 -10.19 -5.60 -0.02
C CYS A 118 -10.80 -4.20 0.09
N VAL A 119 -11.28 -3.66 -1.03
CA VAL A 119 -11.97 -2.36 -1.07
C VAL A 119 -13.36 -2.48 -0.46
N LEU A 120 -14.13 -3.51 -0.82
CA LEU A 120 -15.49 -3.72 -0.32
C LEU A 120 -15.53 -3.81 1.20
N PHE A 121 -14.66 -4.64 1.80
CA PHE A 121 -14.58 -4.76 3.26
C PHE A 121 -14.01 -3.51 3.94
N GLY A 122 -13.19 -2.73 3.24
CA GLY A 122 -12.70 -1.43 3.72
C GLY A 122 -13.80 -0.35 3.78
N LEU A 123 -14.66 -0.32 2.76
CA LEU A 123 -15.75 0.65 2.65
C LEU A 123 -16.97 0.28 3.49
N VAL A 124 -17.27 -1.01 3.61
CA VAL A 124 -18.40 -1.54 4.37
C VAL A 124 -17.89 -2.55 5.42
N PRO A 125 -17.30 -2.07 6.54
CA PRO A 125 -16.75 -2.93 7.59
C PRO A 125 -17.82 -3.84 8.22
N GLY A 126 -19.07 -3.37 8.24
CA GLY A 126 -20.20 -4.10 8.81
C GLY A 126 -20.43 -5.47 8.17
N LEU A 127 -20.08 -5.66 6.88
CA LEU A 127 -20.14 -6.96 6.24
C LEU A 127 -19.12 -7.93 6.84
N ALA A 128 -17.87 -7.48 7.01
CA ALA A 128 -16.80 -8.30 7.57
C ALA A 128 -17.06 -8.62 9.05
N PHE A 129 -17.34 -7.60 9.87
CA PHE A 129 -17.63 -7.81 11.29
C PHE A 129 -18.92 -8.59 11.52
N GLY A 130 -19.94 -8.41 10.68
CA GLY A 130 -21.18 -9.18 10.75
C GLY A 130 -20.97 -10.67 10.46
N LEU A 131 -20.12 -11.01 9.49
CA LEU A 131 -19.74 -12.40 9.22
C LEU A 131 -18.98 -13.01 10.42
N VAL A 132 -18.02 -12.27 10.98
CA VAL A 132 -17.27 -12.72 12.17
C VAL A 132 -18.19 -12.87 13.37
N ALA A 133 -19.08 -11.92 13.63
CA ALA A 133 -20.03 -11.98 14.73
C ALA A 133 -20.98 -13.19 14.60
N ARG A 134 -21.52 -13.45 13.39
CA ARG A 134 -22.35 -14.65 13.14
C ARG A 134 -21.58 -15.94 13.37
N ALA A 135 -20.33 -16.01 12.92
CA ALA A 135 -19.47 -17.17 13.16
C ALA A 135 -19.17 -17.38 14.65
N LEU A 136 -18.99 -16.29 15.41
CA LEU A 136 -18.78 -16.33 16.86
C LEU A 136 -20.06 -16.76 17.60
N LEU A 137 -21.23 -16.23 17.24
CA LEU A 137 -22.51 -16.64 17.85
C LEU A 137 -22.85 -18.12 17.59
N ALA A 138 -22.42 -18.66 16.45
CA ALA A 138 -22.55 -20.08 16.16
C ALA A 138 -21.52 -20.96 16.90
N SER A 139 -20.49 -20.36 17.49
CA SER A 139 -19.44 -21.08 18.21
C SER A 139 -19.80 -21.28 19.68
N GLN A 140 -19.68 -22.51 20.17
CA GLN A 140 -19.89 -22.90 21.57
C GLN A 140 -18.71 -22.50 22.49
N ALA A 141 -17.70 -21.79 21.97
CA ALA A 141 -16.54 -21.38 22.73
C ALA A 141 -16.90 -20.28 23.76
N GLY A 142 -16.44 -20.42 25.01
CA GLY A 142 -16.92 -19.60 26.14
C GLY A 142 -16.76 -18.08 26.02
N TYR A 143 -15.80 -17.59 25.22
CA TYR A 143 -15.63 -16.15 24.98
C TYR A 143 -16.36 -15.64 23.73
N ALA A 144 -17.00 -16.52 22.96
CA ALA A 144 -17.59 -16.17 21.67
C ALA A 144 -18.80 -15.25 21.81
N GLY A 145 -19.63 -15.43 22.86
CA GLY A 145 -20.75 -14.52 23.17
C GLY A 145 -20.29 -13.12 23.55
N VAL A 146 -19.30 -13.00 24.45
CA VAL A 146 -18.74 -11.70 24.87
C VAL A 146 -18.07 -10.98 23.69
N LEU A 147 -17.34 -11.71 22.86
CA LEU A 147 -16.70 -11.15 21.66
C LEU A 147 -17.74 -10.80 20.58
N ALA A 148 -18.78 -11.61 20.42
CA ALA A 148 -19.88 -11.33 19.50
C ALA A 148 -20.72 -10.13 19.94
N ASP A 149 -20.94 -9.91 21.24
CA ASP A 149 -21.61 -8.71 21.74
C ASP A 149 -20.70 -7.48 21.60
N ALA A 150 -19.39 -7.66 21.84
CA ALA A 150 -18.43 -6.58 21.62
C ALA A 150 -18.35 -6.17 20.14
N LEU A 151 -18.41 -7.15 19.23
CA LEU A 151 -18.40 -6.94 17.78
C LEU A 151 -19.78 -6.61 17.18
N GLY A 152 -20.85 -7.03 17.85
CA GLY A 152 -22.20 -7.16 17.31
C GLY A 152 -23.26 -6.34 18.04
N GLY A 153 -22.88 -5.58 19.08
CA GLY A 153 -23.68 -4.45 19.52
C GLY A 153 -23.95 -3.55 18.32
N ALA A 154 -25.15 -3.62 17.78
CA ALA A 154 -25.60 -2.89 16.61
C ALA A 154 -25.87 -1.44 17.04
N GLY A 155 -24.80 -0.67 17.27
CA GLY A 155 -24.90 0.75 17.59
C GLY A 155 -25.24 1.57 16.36
N LYS A 156 -26.51 1.52 15.91
CA LYS A 156 -27.26 2.46 15.02
C LYS A 156 -26.56 3.13 13.81
N VAL A 157 -25.32 2.79 13.48
CA VAL A 157 -24.50 3.39 12.42
C VAL A 157 -23.85 2.26 11.63
N PRO A 158 -23.99 2.23 10.29
CA PRO A 158 -23.36 1.20 9.47
C PRO A 158 -21.83 1.31 9.57
N GLY A 159 -21.16 0.27 10.07
CA GLY A 159 -19.72 0.09 9.87
C GLY A 159 -18.81 -0.01 11.09
N MET A 160 -19.31 -0.07 12.33
CA MET A 160 -18.41 -0.23 13.49
C MET A 160 -19.05 -1.04 14.65
N PRO A 161 -18.29 -1.89 15.36
CA PRO A 161 -18.79 -2.60 16.53
C PRO A 161 -19.04 -1.65 17.72
N ALA A 162 -20.19 -1.75 18.39
CA ALA A 162 -20.59 -0.83 19.47
C ALA A 162 -19.78 -0.92 20.77
N ALA A 163 -18.89 -1.91 20.94
CA ALA A 163 -17.92 -1.89 22.05
C ALA A 163 -16.96 -0.70 21.99
N LEU A 164 -16.84 -0.05 20.84
CA LEU A 164 -16.08 1.19 20.66
C LEU A 164 -16.93 2.40 21.08
N GLY A 165 -17.41 2.41 22.32
CA GLY A 165 -18.25 3.48 22.93
C GLY A 165 -17.57 4.86 23.06
N GLY A 166 -16.59 5.18 22.21
CA GLY A 166 -16.00 6.48 22.06
C GLY A 166 -16.50 7.17 20.79
N SER A 167 -16.60 8.49 20.85
CA SER A 167 -16.91 9.44 19.77
C SER A 167 -16.01 9.35 18.51
N ALA A 168 -15.16 8.33 18.39
CA ALA A 168 -14.36 8.02 17.21
C ALA A 168 -15.17 7.14 16.24
N VAL A 169 -16.25 7.70 15.69
CA VAL A 169 -16.99 7.07 14.60
C VAL A 169 -16.08 7.06 13.37
N PHE A 170 -15.36 5.95 13.14
CA PHE A 170 -14.69 5.72 11.87
C PHE A 170 -15.76 5.42 10.83
N LEU A 171 -16.27 6.46 10.17
CA LEU A 171 -17.18 6.33 9.05
C LEU A 171 -16.31 6.30 7.78
N PRO A 172 -15.95 5.13 7.23
CA PRO A 172 -15.04 5.02 6.08
C PRO A 172 -15.54 5.84 4.88
N LEU A 173 -16.86 5.92 4.71
CA LEU A 173 -17.53 6.76 3.72
C LEU A 173 -17.28 8.27 3.95
N ALA A 174 -17.37 8.76 5.19
CA ALA A 174 -17.09 10.18 5.47
C ALA A 174 -15.60 10.49 5.27
N MET A 175 -14.70 9.61 5.71
CA MET A 175 -13.26 9.75 5.51
C MET A 175 -12.92 9.81 4.02
N LEU A 176 -13.51 8.92 3.21
CA LEU A 176 -13.33 8.90 1.77
C LEU A 176 -13.92 10.16 1.13
N ALA A 177 -15.11 10.60 1.57
CA ALA A 177 -15.72 11.84 1.08
C ALA A 177 -14.84 13.07 1.38
N VAL A 178 -14.25 13.16 2.57
CA VAL A 178 -13.30 14.23 2.92
C VAL A 178 -12.05 14.16 2.05
N LEU A 179 -11.47 12.98 1.84
CA LEU A 179 -10.31 12.80 0.96
C LEU A 179 -10.62 13.21 -0.49
N LEU A 180 -11.80 12.85 -1.01
CA LEU A 180 -12.26 13.26 -2.33
C LEU A 180 -12.53 14.76 -2.41
N LEU A 181 -13.09 15.36 -1.36
CA LEU A 181 -13.31 16.81 -1.27
C LEU A 181 -11.97 17.55 -1.29
N LEU A 182 -10.99 17.10 -0.50
CA LEU A 182 -9.65 17.69 -0.48
C LEU A 182 -8.94 17.52 -1.82
N ALA A 183 -9.05 16.34 -2.45
CA ALA A 183 -8.49 16.10 -3.78
C ALA A 183 -9.17 16.96 -4.85
N GLY A 184 -10.50 17.11 -4.78
CA GLY A 184 -11.29 17.98 -5.64
C GLY A 184 -10.91 19.44 -5.48
N LEU A 185 -10.77 19.91 -4.24
CA LEU A 185 -10.32 21.27 -3.92
C LEU A 185 -8.89 21.51 -4.43
N ALA A 186 -7.97 20.57 -4.21
CA ALA A 186 -6.62 20.65 -4.76
C ALA A 186 -6.63 20.68 -6.30
N ALA A 187 -7.50 19.89 -6.95
CA ALA A 187 -7.65 19.90 -8.39
C ALA A 187 -8.24 21.21 -8.91
N LEU A 188 -9.22 21.78 -8.22
CA LEU A 188 -9.81 23.08 -8.52
C LEU A 188 -8.76 24.19 -8.40
N LEU A 189 -7.99 24.23 -7.30
CA LEU A 189 -6.88 25.16 -7.10
C LEU A 189 -5.80 25.02 -8.18
N THR A 190 -5.50 23.78 -8.60
CA THR A 190 -4.52 23.54 -9.65
C THR A 190 -5.05 23.99 -11.03
N ARG A 191 -6.37 23.88 -11.26
CA ARG A 191 -7.02 24.29 -12.51
C ARG A 191 -7.29 25.78 -12.58
N SER A 192 -7.53 26.46 -11.46
CA SER A 192 -7.78 27.90 -11.41
C SER A 192 -6.54 28.73 -11.80
N GLY A 193 -5.34 28.15 -11.69
CA GLY A 193 -4.09 28.83 -12.04
C GLY A 193 -3.85 29.04 -13.54
N GLY A 194 -4.70 28.52 -14.44
CA GLY A 194 -4.59 28.75 -15.90
C GLY A 194 -3.27 28.28 -16.55
N ALA A 195 -2.42 27.59 -15.80
CA ALA A 195 -1.07 27.25 -16.22
C ALA A 195 -1.10 26.17 -17.31
N SER A 196 -0.58 26.52 -18.50
CA SER A 196 -0.40 25.56 -19.59
C SER A 196 0.63 24.51 -19.18
N ARG A 197 0.18 23.27 -18.97
CA ARG A 197 1.07 22.12 -18.72
C ARG A 197 1.70 21.67 -20.03
N ARG A 198 2.96 22.04 -20.26
CA ARG A 198 3.76 21.50 -21.37
C ARG A 198 4.53 20.27 -20.88
N ARG A 199 4.43 19.14 -21.61
CA ARG A 199 5.40 18.04 -21.45
C ARG A 199 6.65 18.42 -22.22
N ALA A 200 7.72 18.70 -21.50
CA ALA A 200 9.06 18.88 -22.06
C ALA A 200 9.95 17.74 -21.58
N THR A 201 10.99 17.43 -22.36
CA THR A 201 12.08 16.59 -21.86
C THR A 201 12.71 17.29 -20.65
N PRO A 202 12.97 16.57 -19.54
CA PRO A 202 13.62 17.18 -18.39
C PRO A 202 14.97 17.77 -18.82
N TRP A 203 15.20 19.03 -18.48
CA TRP A 203 16.45 19.71 -18.80
C TRP A 203 17.55 19.24 -17.85
N LEU A 204 18.40 18.34 -18.34
CA LEU A 204 19.52 17.76 -17.58
C LEU A 204 20.78 18.65 -17.67
N THR A 205 20.62 19.98 -17.61
CA THR A 205 21.73 20.94 -17.69
C THR A 205 22.66 20.73 -18.90
N GLY A 206 22.12 20.27 -20.03
CA GLY A 206 22.89 19.97 -21.25
C GLY A 206 23.39 18.53 -21.39
N TYR A 207 23.22 17.67 -20.39
CA TYR A 207 23.60 16.25 -20.49
C TYR A 207 22.53 15.41 -21.23
N GLN A 208 22.98 14.64 -22.22
CA GLN A 208 22.20 13.59 -22.86
C GLN A 208 22.49 12.27 -22.13
N THR A 209 21.84 12.02 -21.00
CA THR A 209 22.12 10.80 -20.24
C THR A 209 21.20 9.67 -20.68
N ALA A 210 21.77 8.49 -20.91
CA ALA A 210 20.99 7.27 -21.12
C ALA A 210 20.03 7.04 -19.95
N ALA A 211 18.81 6.57 -20.26
CA ALA A 211 17.72 6.43 -19.28
C ALA A 211 18.04 5.42 -18.16
N GLU A 212 18.96 4.48 -18.38
CA GLU A 212 19.27 3.42 -17.41
C GLU A 212 20.19 3.89 -16.25
N PRO A 213 21.35 4.54 -16.47
CA PRO A 213 22.21 5.01 -15.38
C PRO A 213 21.63 6.18 -14.56
N THR A 214 20.65 6.92 -15.10
CA THR A 214 19.97 8.02 -14.38
C THR A 214 18.72 7.57 -13.63
N ARG A 215 18.32 6.31 -13.82
CA ARG A 215 17.17 5.74 -13.13
C ARG A 215 17.49 5.51 -11.66
N TYR A 216 16.61 6.01 -10.80
CA TYR A 216 16.73 5.73 -9.36
C TYR A 216 16.44 4.26 -9.08
N THR A 217 17.46 3.52 -8.65
CA THR A 217 17.33 2.09 -8.35
C THR A 217 16.69 1.86 -6.98
N ALA A 218 16.17 0.65 -6.74
CA ALA A 218 15.58 0.30 -5.46
C ALA A 218 16.57 0.49 -4.31
N HIS A 219 17.85 0.26 -4.56
CA HIS A 219 18.87 0.36 -3.55
C HIS A 219 19.14 1.82 -3.13
N GLY A 220 19.07 2.75 -4.08
CA GLY A 220 19.24 4.18 -3.84
C GLY A 220 18.15 4.80 -2.94
N LEU A 221 16.89 4.37 -3.07
CA LEU A 221 15.72 5.04 -2.44
C LEU A 221 15.83 5.24 -0.93
N TYR A 222 16.47 4.31 -0.23
CA TYR A 222 16.69 4.40 1.23
C TYR A 222 18.17 4.32 1.59
N ALA A 223 19.07 4.71 0.68
CA ALA A 223 20.52 4.62 0.92
C ALA A 223 20.94 5.46 2.14
N GLU A 224 20.42 6.68 2.28
CA GLU A 224 20.75 7.55 3.42
C GLU A 224 20.12 7.08 4.72
N PHE A 225 18.88 6.59 4.68
CA PHE A 225 18.26 5.95 5.84
C PHE A 225 19.07 4.74 6.30
N LYS A 226 19.46 3.84 5.37
CA LYS A 226 20.34 2.70 5.67
C LYS A 226 21.70 3.15 6.19
N ARG A 227 22.25 4.25 5.67
CA ARG A 227 23.53 4.82 6.12
C ARG A 227 23.46 5.22 7.60
N ARG A 228 22.34 5.80 8.05
CA ARG A 228 22.15 6.17 9.45
C ARG A 228 21.96 4.95 10.36
N PHE A 229 21.30 3.90 9.85
CA PHE A 229 21.02 2.65 10.56
C PHE A 229 21.99 1.50 10.21
N ARG A 230 23.25 1.81 9.90
CA ARG A 230 24.27 0.81 9.54
C ARG A 230 24.48 -0.28 10.60
N TRP A 231 24.27 0.05 11.89
CA TRP A 231 24.38 -0.93 12.97
C TRP A 231 23.37 -2.08 12.86
N LEU A 232 22.27 -1.92 12.10
CA LEU A 232 21.23 -2.94 11.91
C LEU A 232 21.58 -3.92 10.78
N GLY A 233 22.82 -3.86 10.25
CA GLY A 233 23.31 -4.77 9.21
C GLY A 233 23.03 -4.31 7.77
N GLY A 234 22.51 -3.10 7.56
CA GLY A 234 22.24 -2.56 6.22
C GLY A 234 23.41 -1.75 5.66
N THR A 235 24.23 -2.33 4.77
CA THR A 235 25.19 -1.54 3.98
C THR A 235 24.51 -0.98 2.72
N PRO A 236 24.62 0.33 2.43
CA PRO A 236 24.31 0.83 1.10
C PRO A 236 25.39 0.31 0.14
N GLY A 237 25.15 -0.88 -0.42
CA GLY A 237 25.87 -1.40 -1.59
C GLY A 237 26.11 -0.34 -2.69
N SER A 238 27.28 -0.44 -3.32
CA SER A 238 27.83 0.55 -4.23
C SER A 238 26.92 0.82 -5.44
N PRO A 239 26.76 2.09 -5.89
CA PRO A 239 25.94 2.43 -7.04
C PRO A 239 26.49 1.97 -8.41
N VAL A 240 27.70 1.40 -8.51
CA VAL A 240 28.44 1.40 -9.79
C VAL A 240 28.89 0.03 -10.35
N ALA A 241 28.82 -1.10 -9.65
CA ALA A 241 29.74 -2.21 -9.99
C ALA A 241 29.16 -3.58 -10.41
N LYS A 242 27.91 -3.73 -10.87
CA LYS A 242 27.43 -5.08 -11.27
C LYS A 242 26.78 -5.27 -12.64
N ASP A 243 26.34 -4.22 -13.32
CA ASP A 243 25.59 -4.36 -14.59
C ASP A 243 26.32 -3.78 -15.81
N SER A 244 27.62 -3.43 -15.69
CA SER A 244 28.44 -2.89 -16.78
C SER A 244 29.39 -3.92 -17.41
N GLU A 245 29.11 -5.22 -17.31
CA GLU A 245 29.87 -6.22 -18.08
C GLU A 245 29.33 -6.16 -19.53
N PRO A 246 30.16 -5.75 -20.53
CA PRO A 246 29.71 -5.80 -21.92
C PRO A 246 29.43 -7.26 -22.30
N PRO A 247 28.47 -7.53 -23.22
CA PRO A 247 28.26 -8.89 -23.70
C PRO A 247 29.58 -9.41 -24.24
N LYS A 248 30.06 -10.54 -23.67
CA LYS A 248 31.23 -11.25 -24.19
C LYS A 248 30.92 -11.63 -25.63
N THR A 249 31.59 -10.95 -26.56
CA THR A 249 31.64 -11.34 -27.96
C THR A 249 32.47 -12.61 -28.04
N THR A 250 31.78 -13.74 -28.20
CA THR A 250 32.34 -14.94 -28.84
C THR A 250 31.90 -14.94 -30.29
#